data_AF-A0A3L7MV52-F1
#
_entry.id   AF-A0A3L7MV52-F1
#
_cell.length_a   1.000
_cell.length_b   1.000
_cell.length_c   1.000
_cell.angle_alpha   90.00
_cell.angle_beta   90.00
_cell.angle_gamma   90.00
#
_symmetry.space_group_name_H-M   'P 1'
#
loop_
_entity.id
_entity.type
_entity.pdbx_description
1 polymer ?
#
loop_
_entity_poly.entity_id
_entity_poly.type
_entity_poly.pdbx_seq_one_letter_code
_entity_poly.pdbx_strand_id
1 'polypeptide(L)'
;MKEFSLAFGSKVWEFKMRKEQIVCEFSPNLKIPQPNIPELIRKALSQPVGYPELKRAVTPDDRLAIVLVDQFNGFLEILVAVLEHIAGAGVAMENVTLVCLACTNSESWVDNLPDAFDEIKIEVHNPDNKKGHAFLTSSDEIGKLYLNRTLIEADQIVVLGKRQYDPYFGISGAEGDLFPALANSEVISACSKEVLGEDINSDLGKQQALKVTWLLGAPYFVQVLEGSNGGVEEIFAGA
;
A
#
# COMPACT_ATOMS: atom_id res chain seq x y z
N MET A 1 32.49 25.68 -9.53
CA MET A 1 31.19 25.14 -9.98
C MET A 1 31.00 23.77 -9.35
N LYS A 2 29.81 23.46 -8.84
CA LYS A 2 29.39 22.11 -8.44
C LYS A 2 28.38 21.60 -9.47
N GLU A 3 28.46 20.32 -9.81
CA GLU A 3 27.56 19.62 -10.72
C GLU A 3 26.36 19.04 -9.96
N PHE A 4 25.19 19.11 -10.59
CA PHE A 4 23.93 18.60 -10.08
C PHE A 4 23.24 17.78 -11.16
N SER A 5 22.49 16.79 -10.72
CA SER A 5 21.67 15.91 -11.55
C SER A 5 20.25 15.90 -11.00
N LEU A 6 19.26 16.18 -11.85
CA LEU A 6 17.85 16.23 -11.49
C LEU A 6 17.04 15.34 -12.43
N ALA A 7 16.31 14.37 -11.86
CA ALA A 7 15.33 13.61 -12.62
C ALA A 7 14.12 14.51 -12.97
N PHE A 8 13.77 14.59 -14.25
CA PHE A 8 12.61 15.33 -14.75
C PHE A 8 11.92 14.53 -15.87
N GLY A 9 10.74 13.98 -15.56
CA GLY A 9 10.08 12.99 -16.42
C GLY A 9 10.95 11.74 -16.59
N SER A 10 11.14 11.29 -17.83
CA SER A 10 12.00 10.15 -18.17
C SER A 10 13.47 10.53 -18.43
N LYS A 11 13.87 11.76 -18.10
CA LYS A 11 15.22 12.27 -18.40
C LYS A 11 15.92 12.71 -17.12
N VAL A 12 17.25 12.71 -17.19
CA VAL A 12 18.13 13.27 -16.16
C VAL A 12 18.73 14.55 -16.71
N TRP A 13 18.57 15.64 -15.98
CA TRP A 13 19.08 16.96 -16.35
C TRP A 13 20.33 17.27 -15.54
N GLU A 14 21.44 17.51 -16.24
CA GLU A 14 22.70 17.87 -15.62
C GLU A 14 22.90 19.39 -15.72
N PHE A 15 23.26 20.03 -14.60
CA PHE A 15 23.54 21.46 -14.56
C PHE A 15 24.62 21.80 -13.55
N LYS A 16 25.18 23.01 -13.66
CA LYS A 16 26.29 23.47 -12.80
C LYS A 16 25.93 24.76 -12.10
N MET A 17 26.20 24.83 -10.80
CA MET A 17 26.02 26.04 -9.99
C MET A 17 27.33 26.51 -9.37
N ARG A 18 27.49 27.82 -9.18
CA ARG A 18 28.61 28.38 -8.41
C ARG A 18 28.42 28.05 -6.93
N LYS A 19 29.50 27.72 -6.23
CA LYS A 19 29.40 27.25 -4.82
C LYS A 19 28.80 28.32 -3.92
N GLU A 20 29.04 29.59 -4.25
CA GLU A 20 28.57 30.77 -3.53
C GLU A 20 27.06 31.00 -3.70
N GLN A 21 26.42 30.34 -4.69
CA GLN A 21 24.98 30.41 -4.92
C GLN A 21 24.22 29.25 -4.25
N ILE A 22 24.93 28.30 -3.63
CA ILE A 22 24.34 27.13 -2.97
C ILE A 22 24.17 27.47 -1.49
N VAL A 23 22.92 27.68 -1.08
CA VAL A 23 22.57 27.94 0.34
C VAL A 23 22.52 26.64 1.13
N CYS A 24 21.89 25.62 0.57
CA CYS A 24 21.71 24.31 1.18
C CYS A 24 21.57 23.25 0.07
N GLU A 25 22.00 22.04 0.36
CA GLU A 25 21.79 20.86 -0.47
C GLU A 25 21.29 19.74 0.42
N PHE A 26 20.09 19.27 0.11
CA PHE A 26 19.50 18.11 0.76
C PHE A 26 19.55 16.94 -0.22
N SER A 27 20.18 15.84 0.20
CA SER A 27 20.12 14.57 -0.50
C SER A 27 19.58 13.54 0.49
N PRO A 28 18.47 12.86 0.18
CA PRO A 28 17.96 11.82 1.06
C PRO A 28 19.01 10.71 1.18
N ASN A 29 19.23 10.22 2.39
CA ASN A 29 20.12 9.10 2.65
C ASN A 29 19.42 7.78 2.27
N LEU A 30 19.23 7.57 0.97
CA LEU A 30 18.67 6.33 0.43
C LEU A 30 19.73 5.24 0.48
N LYS A 31 19.39 4.04 0.99
CA LYS A 31 20.35 2.95 0.93
C LYS A 31 20.41 2.36 -0.48
N ILE A 32 21.40 1.53 -0.69
CA ILE A 32 21.57 0.78 -1.94
C ILE A 32 20.53 -0.35 -1.93
N PRO A 33 19.74 -0.52 -3.02
CA PRO A 33 18.83 -1.65 -3.16
C PRO A 33 19.54 -2.99 -2.93
N GLN A 34 18.83 -3.94 -2.35
CA GLN A 34 19.36 -5.27 -2.13
C GLN A 34 19.25 -6.12 -3.40
N PRO A 35 20.27 -6.90 -3.76
CA PRO A 35 20.24 -7.70 -4.99
C PRO A 35 19.33 -8.94 -4.90
N ASN A 36 18.98 -9.40 -3.70
CA ASN A 36 18.23 -10.63 -3.47
C ASN A 36 16.82 -10.36 -2.93
N ILE A 37 15.93 -9.88 -3.82
CA ILE A 37 14.51 -9.62 -3.51
C ILE A 37 13.81 -10.89 -2.95
N PRO A 38 13.98 -12.11 -3.54
CA PRO A 38 13.37 -13.32 -2.99
C PRO A 38 13.69 -13.59 -1.52
N GLU A 39 14.95 -13.35 -1.10
CA GLU A 39 15.35 -13.54 0.29
C GLU A 39 14.74 -12.50 1.22
N LEU A 40 14.62 -11.24 0.78
CA LEU A 40 13.92 -10.20 1.54
C LEU A 40 12.45 -10.56 1.76
N ILE A 41 11.76 -11.01 0.71
CA ILE A 41 10.35 -11.40 0.81
C ILE A 41 10.19 -12.56 1.79
N ARG A 42 10.98 -13.63 1.62
CA ARG A 42 10.95 -14.80 2.50
C ARG A 42 11.19 -14.42 3.96
N LYS A 43 12.17 -13.55 4.22
CA LYS A 43 12.48 -13.09 5.58
C LYS A 43 11.31 -12.30 6.17
N ALA A 44 10.76 -11.34 5.42
CA ALA A 44 9.64 -10.52 5.87
C ALA A 44 8.42 -11.38 6.24
N LEU A 45 8.01 -12.29 5.34
CA LEU A 45 6.81 -13.11 5.53
C LEU A 45 6.96 -14.18 6.63
N SER A 46 8.17 -14.72 6.83
CA SER A 46 8.41 -15.75 7.87
C SER A 46 8.69 -15.17 9.26
N GLN A 47 9.02 -13.89 9.36
CA GLN A 47 9.32 -13.20 10.62
C GLN A 47 8.59 -11.85 10.71
N PRO A 48 7.25 -11.85 10.68
CA PRO A 48 6.51 -10.60 10.75
C PRO A 48 6.70 -9.87 12.07
N VAL A 49 6.71 -8.53 12.00
CA VAL A 49 6.88 -7.64 13.14
C VAL A 49 5.53 -7.35 13.77
N GLY A 50 5.39 -7.57 15.08
CA GLY A 50 4.15 -7.24 15.79
C GLY A 50 2.92 -8.08 15.41
N TYR A 51 3.09 -9.11 14.59
CA TYR A 51 2.03 -9.98 14.09
C TYR A 51 2.55 -11.44 14.07
N PRO A 52 1.72 -12.47 14.35
CA PRO A 52 2.15 -13.86 14.19
C PRO A 52 2.42 -14.18 12.71
N GLU A 53 3.15 -15.25 12.41
CA GLU A 53 3.24 -15.73 11.01
C GLU A 53 1.84 -15.97 10.44
N LEU A 54 1.59 -15.58 9.18
CA LEU A 54 0.23 -15.52 8.62
C LEU A 54 -0.51 -16.86 8.73
N LYS A 55 0.20 -17.98 8.52
CA LYS A 55 -0.36 -19.34 8.70
C LYS A 55 -0.89 -19.68 10.10
N ARG A 56 -0.60 -18.85 11.09
CA ARG A 56 -1.11 -18.97 12.47
C ARG A 56 -2.25 -17.99 12.75
N ALA A 57 -2.48 -17.04 11.84
CA ALA A 57 -3.53 -16.04 11.92
C ALA A 57 -4.74 -16.39 11.05
N VAL A 58 -4.55 -17.23 10.03
CA VAL A 58 -5.61 -17.62 9.08
C VAL A 58 -6.01 -19.08 9.18
N THR A 59 -7.22 -19.39 8.70
CA THR A 59 -7.76 -20.74 8.51
C THR A 59 -8.07 -21.02 7.03
N PRO A 60 -8.19 -22.30 6.62
CA PRO A 60 -8.48 -22.65 5.22
C PRO A 60 -9.77 -22.02 4.63
N ASP A 61 -10.76 -21.75 5.48
CA ASP A 61 -12.07 -21.22 5.10
C ASP A 61 -12.12 -19.68 5.15
N ASP A 62 -11.05 -19.01 5.59
CA ASP A 62 -11.02 -17.56 5.72
C ASP A 62 -11.12 -16.86 4.36
N ARG A 63 -11.88 -15.77 4.34
CA ARG A 63 -11.95 -14.86 3.20
C ARG A 63 -10.88 -13.79 3.34
N LEU A 64 -10.01 -13.69 2.33
CA LEU A 64 -8.91 -12.74 2.33
C LEU A 64 -9.16 -11.61 1.33
N ALA A 65 -9.03 -10.38 1.80
CA ALA A 65 -8.96 -9.19 0.95
C ALA A 65 -7.50 -8.70 0.89
N ILE A 66 -6.89 -8.72 -0.29
CA ILE A 66 -5.53 -8.22 -0.49
C ILE A 66 -5.61 -6.87 -1.22
N VAL A 67 -5.33 -5.80 -0.51
CA VAL A 67 -5.26 -4.44 -1.06
C VAL A 67 -3.93 -4.26 -1.78
N LEU A 68 -3.99 -3.80 -3.03
CA LEU A 68 -2.82 -3.66 -3.90
C LEU A 68 -2.56 -2.19 -4.27
N VAL A 69 -1.32 -1.77 -4.02
CA VAL A 69 -0.74 -0.55 -4.61
C VAL A 69 0.43 -0.98 -5.50
N ASP A 70 0.21 -1.09 -6.80
CA ASP A 70 1.13 -1.75 -7.74
C ASP A 70 2.27 -0.86 -8.28
N GLN A 71 2.43 0.34 -7.74
CA GLN A 71 3.33 1.36 -8.27
C GLN A 71 4.76 1.28 -7.70
N PHE A 72 5.37 0.10 -7.76
CA PHE A 72 6.78 -0.12 -7.37
C PHE A 72 7.47 -1.25 -8.14
N ASN A 73 8.80 -1.17 -8.19
CA ASN A 73 9.62 -2.19 -8.86
C ASN A 73 9.56 -3.53 -8.10
N GLY A 74 9.41 -4.64 -8.84
CA GLY A 74 9.29 -5.97 -8.27
C GLY A 74 7.90 -6.33 -7.75
N PHE A 75 6.88 -5.49 -8.03
CA PHE A 75 5.50 -5.73 -7.58
C PHE A 75 4.99 -7.15 -7.85
N LEU A 76 5.07 -7.63 -9.10
CA LEU A 76 4.57 -8.96 -9.46
C LEU A 76 5.31 -10.08 -8.72
N GLU A 77 6.64 -9.98 -8.59
CA GLU A 77 7.45 -10.96 -7.86
C GLU A 77 7.05 -11.03 -6.37
N ILE A 78 6.81 -9.87 -5.75
CA ILE A 78 6.39 -9.78 -4.36
C ILE A 78 4.94 -10.26 -4.20
N LEU A 79 4.03 -9.89 -5.11
CA LEU A 79 2.65 -10.36 -5.10
C LEU A 79 2.58 -11.88 -5.20
N VAL A 80 3.28 -12.49 -6.15
CA VAL A 80 3.33 -13.94 -6.31
C VAL A 80 3.83 -14.61 -5.02
N ALA A 81 4.90 -14.10 -4.42
CA ALA A 81 5.42 -14.66 -3.17
C ALA A 81 4.46 -14.50 -1.98
N VAL A 82 3.69 -13.40 -1.91
CA VAL A 82 2.62 -13.23 -0.92
C VAL A 82 1.50 -14.25 -1.14
N LEU A 83 1.08 -14.46 -2.39
CA LEU A 83 0.05 -15.44 -2.75
C LEU A 83 0.51 -16.88 -2.47
N GLU A 84 1.75 -17.23 -2.80
CA GLU A 84 2.35 -18.52 -2.44
C GLU A 84 2.38 -18.74 -0.92
N HIS A 85 2.69 -17.68 -0.16
CA HIS A 85 2.68 -17.76 1.30
C HIS A 85 1.27 -17.99 1.87
N ILE A 86 0.26 -17.34 1.29
CA ILE A 86 -1.17 -17.53 1.64
C ILE A 86 -1.65 -18.92 1.26
N ALA A 87 -1.34 -19.40 0.04
CA ALA A 87 -1.66 -20.75 -0.40
C ALA A 87 -0.98 -21.80 0.50
N GLY A 88 0.28 -21.56 0.89
CA GLY A 88 1.02 -22.39 1.83
C GLY A 88 0.45 -22.41 3.26
N ALA A 89 -0.35 -21.40 3.64
CA ALA A 89 -1.13 -21.38 4.87
C ALA A 89 -2.41 -22.22 4.79
N GLY A 90 -2.79 -22.69 3.59
CA GLY A 90 -3.95 -23.56 3.37
C GLY A 90 -5.24 -22.82 2.99
N VAL A 91 -5.19 -21.50 2.78
CA VAL A 91 -6.34 -20.72 2.29
C VAL A 91 -6.61 -21.09 0.83
N ALA A 92 -7.87 -21.36 0.49
CA ALA A 92 -8.27 -21.61 -0.89
C ALA A 92 -8.22 -20.31 -1.72
N MET A 93 -7.63 -20.35 -2.93
CA MET A 93 -7.46 -19.15 -3.76
C MET A 93 -8.79 -18.55 -4.22
N GLU A 94 -9.86 -19.35 -4.34
CA GLU A 94 -11.22 -18.87 -4.59
C GLU A 94 -11.80 -17.95 -3.47
N ASN A 95 -11.23 -18.02 -2.27
CA ASN A 95 -11.57 -17.17 -1.12
C ASN A 95 -10.73 -15.89 -1.06
N VAL A 96 -9.76 -15.72 -1.96
CA VAL A 96 -8.90 -14.54 -2.04
C VAL A 96 -9.48 -13.54 -3.06
N THR A 97 -9.54 -12.27 -2.67
CA THR A 97 -9.88 -11.17 -3.57
C THR A 97 -8.78 -10.10 -3.55
N LEU A 98 -8.22 -9.79 -4.72
CA LEU A 98 -7.30 -8.69 -4.94
C LEU A 98 -8.10 -7.40 -5.15
N VAL A 99 -7.99 -6.46 -4.22
CA VAL A 99 -8.67 -5.16 -4.25
C VAL A 99 -7.68 -4.11 -4.73
N CYS A 100 -7.87 -3.68 -5.98
CA CYS A 100 -7.02 -2.69 -6.64
C CYS A 100 -7.58 -1.28 -6.42
N LEU A 101 -6.71 -0.33 -6.06
CA LEU A 101 -7.03 1.09 -6.18
C LEU A 101 -7.15 1.47 -7.67
N ALA A 102 -7.98 2.45 -8.00
CA ALA A 102 -8.39 2.76 -9.37
C ALA A 102 -7.21 2.80 -10.37
N CYS A 103 -7.25 1.85 -11.31
CA CYS A 103 -6.42 1.64 -12.51
C CYS A 103 -5.03 2.29 -12.51
N THR A 104 -4.06 1.63 -11.91
CA THR A 104 -2.72 1.55 -12.50
C THR A 104 -2.60 0.20 -13.21
N ASN A 105 -2.29 0.25 -14.51
CA ASN A 105 -2.04 -0.87 -15.46
C ASN A 105 -2.39 -2.31 -14.99
N SER A 106 -3.66 -2.55 -14.65
CA SER A 106 -4.14 -3.88 -14.23
C SER A 106 -3.89 -4.94 -15.31
N GLU A 107 -3.96 -4.55 -16.59
CA GLU A 107 -3.68 -5.45 -17.71
C GLU A 107 -2.23 -5.99 -17.72
N SER A 108 -1.27 -5.28 -17.12
CA SER A 108 0.14 -5.66 -17.25
C SER A 108 0.59 -6.77 -16.30
N TRP A 109 0.03 -6.87 -15.10
CA TRP A 109 0.45 -7.88 -14.13
C TRP A 109 -0.55 -9.03 -14.01
N VAL A 110 -1.84 -8.78 -14.25
CA VAL A 110 -2.88 -9.81 -14.19
C VAL A 110 -2.61 -10.91 -15.21
N ASP A 111 -2.27 -10.53 -16.44
CA ASP A 111 -1.93 -11.47 -17.53
C ASP A 111 -0.61 -12.24 -17.27
N ASN A 112 0.19 -11.81 -16.29
CA ASN A 112 1.45 -12.44 -15.91
C ASN A 112 1.36 -13.15 -14.55
N LEU A 113 0.18 -13.23 -13.94
CA LEU A 113 -0.02 -14.08 -12.78
C LEU A 113 0.12 -15.56 -13.18
N PRO A 114 0.77 -16.39 -12.35
CA PRO A 114 0.80 -17.83 -12.56
C PRO A 114 -0.60 -18.47 -12.58
N ASP A 115 -0.83 -19.45 -13.47
CA ASP A 115 -2.09 -20.21 -13.61
C ASP A 115 -2.63 -20.79 -12.29
N ALA A 116 -1.75 -21.05 -11.31
CA ALA A 116 -2.13 -21.51 -9.97
C ALA A 116 -3.03 -20.51 -9.21
N PHE A 117 -3.14 -19.27 -9.69
CA PHE A 117 -3.89 -18.17 -9.08
C PHE A 117 -5.09 -17.71 -9.92
N ASP A 118 -5.48 -18.46 -10.96
CA ASP A 118 -6.60 -18.13 -11.85
C ASP A 118 -7.97 -18.02 -11.12
N GLU A 119 -8.12 -18.69 -9.98
CA GLU A 119 -9.35 -18.67 -9.17
C GLU A 119 -9.50 -17.40 -8.32
N ILE A 120 -8.43 -16.60 -8.21
CA ILE A 120 -8.43 -15.37 -7.42
C ILE A 120 -9.35 -14.34 -8.08
N LYS A 121 -10.22 -13.72 -7.28
CA LYS A 121 -11.08 -12.63 -7.74
C LYS A 121 -10.28 -11.34 -7.79
N ILE A 122 -10.45 -10.57 -8.85
CA ILE A 122 -9.86 -9.22 -8.96
C ILE A 122 -10.99 -8.21 -8.95
N GLU A 123 -10.93 -7.29 -8.01
CA GLU A 123 -11.87 -6.18 -7.84
C GLU A 123 -11.12 -4.86 -8.02
N VAL A 124 -11.65 -3.99 -8.88
CA VAL A 124 -11.21 -2.59 -8.93
C VAL A 124 -12.16 -1.76 -8.09
N HIS A 125 -11.64 -1.10 -7.06
CA HIS A 125 -12.43 -0.24 -6.20
C HIS A 125 -13.03 0.93 -7.00
N ASN A 126 -14.34 1.12 -6.86
CA ASN A 126 -15.06 2.22 -7.46
C ASN A 126 -15.76 3.04 -6.36
N PRO A 127 -15.27 4.26 -6.04
CA PRO A 127 -15.79 5.07 -4.95
C PRO A 127 -17.22 5.58 -5.18
N ASP A 128 -17.71 5.57 -6.42
CA ASP A 128 -19.09 5.96 -6.76
C ASP A 128 -20.07 4.77 -6.75
N ASN A 129 -19.58 3.53 -6.67
CA ASN A 129 -20.42 2.34 -6.61
C ASN A 129 -20.96 2.09 -5.20
N LYS A 130 -22.11 2.67 -4.88
CA LYS A 130 -22.75 2.51 -3.55
C LYS A 130 -22.98 1.05 -3.10
N LYS A 131 -23.18 0.11 -4.03
CA LYS A 131 -23.37 -1.32 -3.69
C LYS A 131 -22.06 -1.99 -3.28
N GLY A 132 -20.94 -1.52 -3.81
CA GLY A 132 -19.58 -1.97 -3.49
C GLY A 132 -19.08 -1.51 -2.12
N HIS A 133 -19.91 -0.82 -1.34
CA HIS A 133 -19.55 -0.37 0.01
C HIS A 133 -20.44 -1.02 1.07
N ALA A 134 -19.88 -1.15 2.27
CA ALA A 134 -20.57 -1.58 3.48
C ALA A 134 -20.32 -0.58 4.61
N PHE A 135 -21.27 -0.49 5.55
CA PHE A 135 -21.15 0.40 6.70
C PHE A 135 -20.09 -0.14 7.66
N LEU A 136 -19.10 0.68 8.00
CA LEU A 136 -18.07 0.34 8.99
C LEU A 136 -18.43 0.91 10.36
N THR A 137 -18.67 2.22 10.43
CA THR A 137 -18.93 2.91 11.70
C THR A 137 -19.65 4.25 11.49
N SER A 138 -20.09 4.85 12.58
CA SER A 138 -20.55 6.24 12.62
C SER A 138 -19.93 6.96 13.81
N SER A 139 -19.39 8.16 13.60
CA SER A 139 -18.93 9.04 14.68
C SER A 139 -19.27 10.50 14.38
N ASP A 140 -19.18 11.36 15.40
CA ASP A 140 -19.39 12.81 15.22
C ASP A 140 -18.30 13.44 14.34
N GLU A 141 -17.09 12.87 14.34
CA GLU A 141 -15.93 13.35 13.58
C GLU A 141 -15.99 12.97 12.09
N ILE A 142 -16.35 11.72 11.78
CA ILE A 142 -16.25 11.14 10.42
C ILE A 142 -17.64 11.04 9.76
N GLY A 143 -18.72 11.21 10.54
CA GLY A 143 -20.07 10.92 10.10
C GLY A 143 -20.28 9.42 9.90
N LYS A 144 -21.17 9.04 8.97
CA LYS A 144 -21.38 7.64 8.58
C LYS A 144 -20.30 7.23 7.60
N LEU A 145 -19.43 6.31 8.01
CA LEU A 145 -18.35 5.80 7.20
C LEU A 145 -18.77 4.50 6.51
N TYR A 146 -18.71 4.52 5.17
CA TYR A 146 -18.83 3.34 4.33
C TYR A 146 -17.48 3.09 3.66
N LEU A 147 -17.02 1.85 3.69
CA LEU A 147 -15.77 1.40 3.08
C LEU A 147 -16.06 0.27 2.08
N ASN A 148 -15.08 -0.04 1.23
CA ASN A 148 -15.13 -1.19 0.33
C ASN A 148 -15.67 -2.44 1.05
N ARG A 149 -16.74 -3.01 0.52
CA ARG A 149 -17.47 -4.13 1.10
C ARG A 149 -16.57 -5.36 1.29
N THR A 150 -15.70 -5.63 0.34
CA THR A 150 -14.80 -6.80 0.36
C THR A 150 -13.86 -6.75 1.56
N LEU A 151 -13.41 -5.56 1.98
CA LEU A 151 -12.61 -5.40 3.19
C LEU A 151 -13.44 -5.67 4.45
N ILE A 152 -14.67 -5.16 4.51
CA ILE A 152 -15.56 -5.30 5.67
C ILE A 152 -16.00 -6.75 5.88
N GLU A 153 -16.17 -7.50 4.79
CA GLU A 153 -16.62 -8.89 4.80
C GLU A 153 -15.47 -9.90 4.84
N ALA A 154 -14.21 -9.46 4.84
CA ALA A 154 -13.03 -10.32 4.93
C ALA A 154 -12.74 -10.72 6.38
N ASP A 155 -12.26 -11.95 6.55
CA ASP A 155 -11.76 -12.46 7.84
C ASP A 155 -10.32 -11.98 8.09
N GLN A 156 -9.54 -11.80 7.02
CA GLN A 156 -8.20 -11.22 7.09
C GLN A 156 -7.95 -10.24 5.93
N ILE A 157 -7.43 -9.06 6.26
CA ILE A 157 -7.00 -8.06 5.29
C ILE A 157 -5.48 -8.11 5.16
N VAL A 158 -4.97 -8.13 3.94
CA VAL A 158 -3.55 -7.98 3.62
C VAL A 158 -3.36 -6.70 2.82
N VAL A 159 -2.37 -5.88 3.13
CA VAL A 159 -2.11 -4.63 2.41
C VAL A 159 -0.71 -4.67 1.83
N LEU A 160 -0.62 -4.87 0.52
CA LEU A 160 0.63 -4.86 -0.24
C LEU A 160 0.83 -3.49 -0.87
N GLY A 161 1.82 -2.76 -0.35
CA GLY A 161 2.13 -1.41 -0.81
C GLY A 161 3.57 -1.03 -0.58
N LYS A 162 3.86 0.25 -0.81
CA LYS A 162 5.17 0.85 -0.54
C LYS A 162 5.02 2.00 0.44
N ARG A 163 6.03 2.21 1.27
CA ARG A 163 6.11 3.40 2.12
C ARG A 163 7.00 4.43 1.44
N GLN A 164 6.47 5.63 1.27
CA GLN A 164 7.21 6.76 0.71
C GLN A 164 6.77 8.04 1.42
N TYR A 165 7.58 9.10 1.30
CA TYR A 165 7.16 10.40 1.80
C TYR A 165 5.90 10.85 1.07
N ASP A 166 4.93 11.34 1.84
CA ASP A 166 3.71 11.93 1.33
C ASP A 166 3.58 13.34 1.92
N PRO A 167 3.42 14.39 1.09
CA PRO A 167 3.38 15.76 1.59
C PRO A 167 2.16 16.07 2.47
N TYR A 168 1.17 15.19 2.50
CA TYR A 168 -0.08 15.35 3.21
C TYR A 168 -0.19 14.41 4.41
N PHE A 169 0.19 13.14 4.22
CA PHE A 169 0.16 12.10 5.24
C PHE A 169 1.52 11.89 5.90
N GLY A 170 2.55 12.68 5.58
CA GLY A 170 3.94 12.52 6.02
C GLY A 170 4.61 11.28 5.43
N ILE A 171 3.99 10.11 5.61
CA ILE A 171 4.38 8.83 5.03
C ILE A 171 3.10 8.20 4.45
N SER A 172 3.10 7.88 3.16
CA SER A 172 2.01 7.13 2.51
C SER A 172 2.24 5.61 2.62
N GLY A 173 1.24 4.85 2.17
CA GLY A 173 1.20 3.40 2.28
C GLY A 173 0.46 2.94 3.54
N ALA A 174 0.24 1.64 3.65
CA ALA A 174 -0.38 0.99 4.81
C ALA A 174 -1.78 1.54 5.13
N GLU A 175 -1.97 2.27 6.24
CA GLU A 175 -3.28 2.80 6.64
C GLU A 175 -3.86 3.74 5.58
N GLY A 176 -2.99 4.49 4.88
CA GLY A 176 -3.37 5.37 3.77
C GLY A 176 -3.92 4.62 2.57
N ASP A 177 -3.52 3.36 2.37
CA ASP A 177 -4.01 2.49 1.29
C ASP A 177 -5.38 1.88 1.61
N LEU A 178 -5.80 1.95 2.88
CA LEU A 178 -7.13 1.56 3.34
C LEU A 178 -8.07 2.77 3.40
N PHE A 179 -7.68 3.81 4.14
CA PHE A 179 -8.47 5.01 4.34
C PHE A 179 -7.62 6.27 4.06
N PRO A 180 -8.12 7.22 3.25
CA PRO A 180 -9.46 7.24 2.64
C PRO A 180 -9.56 6.44 1.33
N ALA A 181 -8.49 5.77 0.89
CA ALA A 181 -8.37 5.24 -0.48
C ALA A 181 -9.48 4.26 -0.93
N LEU A 182 -10.07 3.49 0.00
CA LEU A 182 -11.15 2.54 -0.27
C LEU A 182 -12.53 2.98 0.24
N ALA A 183 -12.69 4.28 0.53
CA ALA A 183 -13.96 4.87 0.93
C ALA A 183 -14.78 5.34 -0.28
N ASN A 184 -16.04 5.71 -0.04
CA ASN A 184 -16.87 6.32 -1.08
C ASN A 184 -16.37 7.72 -1.47
N SER A 185 -16.81 8.20 -2.64
CA SER A 185 -16.36 9.47 -3.21
C SER A 185 -16.65 10.67 -2.31
N GLU A 186 -17.75 10.63 -1.54
CA GLU A 186 -18.05 11.68 -0.57
C GLU A 186 -16.99 11.79 0.55
N VAL A 187 -16.55 10.66 1.11
CA VAL A 187 -15.53 10.63 2.17
C VAL A 187 -14.15 10.97 1.62
N ILE A 188 -13.79 10.44 0.44
CA ILE A 188 -12.53 10.79 -0.23
C ILE A 188 -12.47 12.31 -0.47
N SER A 189 -13.55 12.91 -0.96
CA SER A 189 -13.61 14.35 -1.20
C SER A 189 -13.50 15.17 0.09
N ALA A 190 -14.13 14.72 1.18
CA ALA A 190 -14.04 15.37 2.48
C ALA A 190 -12.60 15.34 3.02
N CYS A 191 -11.97 14.16 3.04
CA CYS A 191 -10.59 13.99 3.50
C CYS A 191 -9.61 14.80 2.65
N SER A 192 -9.80 14.80 1.33
CA SER A 192 -8.95 15.57 0.41
C SER A 192 -9.02 17.08 0.68
N LYS A 193 -10.20 17.63 0.98
CA LYS A 193 -10.36 19.06 1.32
C LYS A 193 -9.71 19.42 2.65
N GLU A 194 -9.80 18.52 3.62
CA GLU A 194 -9.21 18.69 4.95
C GLU A 194 -7.69 18.69 4.87
N VAL A 195 -7.14 17.73 4.14
CA VAL A 195 -5.72 17.57 3.85
C VAL A 195 -5.14 18.73 3.03
N LEU A 196 -5.89 19.24 2.04
CA LEU A 196 -5.50 20.40 1.23
C LEU A 196 -5.78 21.75 1.91
N GLY A 197 -6.28 21.75 3.14
CA GLY A 197 -6.55 22.94 3.93
C GLY A 197 -5.30 23.72 4.35
N GLU A 198 -5.50 24.84 5.05
CA GLU A 198 -4.41 25.75 5.43
C GLU A 198 -3.42 25.16 6.45
N ASP A 199 -3.78 24.09 7.16
CA ASP A 199 -2.92 23.45 8.17
C ASP A 199 -2.20 22.20 7.63
N ILE A 200 -1.11 22.46 6.93
CA ILE A 200 -0.21 21.44 6.34
C ILE A 200 0.40 20.52 7.43
N ASN A 201 0.33 20.89 8.70
CA ASN A 201 0.84 20.10 9.83
C ASN A 201 -0.25 19.30 10.57
N SER A 202 -1.48 19.25 10.03
CA SER A 202 -2.56 18.49 10.65
C SER A 202 -2.30 16.98 10.56
N ASP A 203 -2.10 16.33 11.70
CA ASP A 203 -2.02 14.87 11.81
C ASP A 203 -3.42 14.19 11.75
N LEU A 204 -4.49 14.95 11.52
CA LEU A 204 -5.86 14.46 11.63
C LEU A 204 -6.16 13.35 10.61
N GLY A 205 -5.71 13.50 9.36
CA GLY A 205 -5.87 12.47 8.33
C GLY A 205 -5.19 11.14 8.71
N LYS A 206 -3.98 11.20 9.29
CA LYS A 206 -3.27 10.01 9.81
C LYS A 206 -4.04 9.37 10.96
N GLN A 207 -4.54 10.17 11.90
CA GLN A 207 -5.28 9.68 13.06
C GLN A 207 -6.59 9.00 12.64
N GLN A 208 -7.29 9.55 11.65
CA GLN A 208 -8.47 8.94 11.06
C GLN A 208 -8.13 7.62 10.36
N ALA A 209 -7.08 7.59 9.54
CA ALA A 209 -6.63 6.37 8.87
C ALA A 209 -6.27 5.25 9.86
N LEU A 210 -5.54 5.58 10.93
CA LEU A 210 -5.20 4.64 12.00
C LEU A 210 -6.45 4.12 12.73
N LYS A 211 -7.40 5.01 13.05
CA LYS A 211 -8.66 4.65 13.71
C LYS A 211 -9.50 3.72 12.83
N VAL A 212 -9.59 4.01 11.53
CA VAL A 212 -10.32 3.17 10.56
C VAL A 212 -9.64 1.81 10.42
N THR A 213 -8.32 1.79 10.30
CA THR A 213 -7.52 0.55 10.27
C THR A 213 -7.77 -0.31 11.50
N TRP A 214 -7.82 0.29 12.70
CA TRP A 214 -8.12 -0.43 13.92
C TRP A 214 -9.55 -1.01 13.97
N LEU A 215 -10.52 -0.30 13.39
CA LEU A 215 -11.90 -0.80 13.27
C LEU A 215 -12.02 -1.95 12.26
N LEU A 216 -11.10 -2.07 11.31
CA LEU A 216 -10.98 -3.20 10.40
C LEU A 216 -10.28 -4.43 11.05
N GLY A 217 -9.94 -4.34 12.34
CA GLY A 217 -9.33 -5.43 13.09
C GLY A 217 -7.80 -5.37 13.06
N ALA A 218 -7.18 -6.44 12.57
CA ALA A 218 -5.72 -6.57 12.51
C ALA A 218 -5.24 -6.84 11.08
N PRO A 219 -5.23 -5.83 10.20
CA PRO A 219 -4.66 -5.96 8.86
C PRO A 219 -3.20 -6.38 8.92
N TYR A 220 -2.78 -7.20 7.95
CA TYR A 220 -1.41 -7.65 7.77
C TYR A 220 -0.77 -6.83 6.66
N PHE A 221 0.18 -5.98 7.00
CA PHE A 221 0.86 -5.11 6.06
C PHE A 221 2.06 -5.82 5.46
N VAL A 222 2.24 -5.72 4.15
CA VAL A 222 3.47 -6.06 3.43
C VAL A 222 3.94 -4.77 2.74
N GLN A 223 5.01 -4.18 3.24
CA GLN A 223 5.40 -2.82 2.90
C GLN A 223 6.83 -2.77 2.38
N VAL A 224 6.99 -2.20 1.18
CA VAL A 224 8.27 -2.05 0.50
C VAL A 224 8.87 -0.69 0.80
N LEU A 225 10.15 -0.65 1.16
CA LEU A 225 10.98 0.55 1.11
C LEU A 225 11.81 0.54 -0.16
N GLU A 226 11.69 1.60 -0.95
CA GLU A 226 12.52 1.81 -2.14
C GLU A 226 13.84 2.48 -1.74
N GLY A 227 14.95 1.91 -2.20
CA GLY A 227 16.28 2.50 -2.09
C GLY A 227 16.58 3.44 -3.25
N SER A 228 17.87 3.74 -3.42
CA SER A 228 18.34 4.52 -4.57
C SER A 228 17.92 3.89 -5.90
N ASN A 229 17.54 4.73 -6.87
CA ASN A 229 17.04 4.35 -8.20
C ASN A 229 15.73 3.54 -8.22
N GLY A 230 14.97 3.53 -7.11
CA GLY A 230 13.66 2.86 -7.03
C GLY A 230 13.73 1.34 -6.89
N GLY A 231 14.92 0.76 -6.68
CA GLY A 231 15.03 -0.67 -6.36
C GLY A 231 14.57 -0.97 -4.94
N VAL A 232 14.22 -2.23 -4.65
CA VAL A 232 13.80 -2.64 -3.30
C VAL A 232 15.00 -2.59 -2.34
N GLU A 233 14.90 -1.76 -1.30
CA GLU A 233 15.86 -1.72 -0.19
C GLU A 233 15.50 -2.74 0.89
N GLU A 234 14.25 -2.74 1.33
CA GLU A 234 13.79 -3.53 2.46
C GLU A 234 12.31 -3.85 2.30
N ILE A 235 11.88 -4.99 2.84
CA ILE A 235 10.48 -5.40 2.87
C ILE A 235 10.15 -5.71 4.33
N PHE A 236 9.07 -5.12 4.81
CA PHE A 236 8.50 -5.40 6.12
C PHE A 236 7.19 -6.13 5.95
N ALA A 237 6.93 -7.09 6.83
CA ALA A 237 5.61 -7.65 6.98
C ALA A 237 5.19 -7.65 8.45
N GLY A 238 3.92 -7.43 8.77
CA GLY A 238 3.48 -7.30 10.16
C GLY A 238 2.21 -6.49 10.37
N ALA A 239 2.07 -5.97 11.59
CA ALA A 239 0.99 -5.07 12.02
C ALA A 239 1.41 -3.61 11.94
#